data_AF-A0A923NEP6-F1
#
_entry.id   AF-A0A923NEP6-F1
#
_cell.length_a   1.000
_cell.length_b   1.000
_cell.length_c   1.000
_cell.angle_alpha   90.00
_cell.angle_beta   90.00
_cell.angle_gamma   90.00
#
_symmetry.space_group_name_H-M   'P 1'
#
loop_
_entity.id
_entity.type
_entity.pdbx_description
1 polymer ?
#
loop_
_entity_poly.entity_id
_entity_poly.type
_entity_poly.pdbx_seq_one_letter_code
_entity_poly.pdbx_strand_id
1 'polypeptide(L)' 'MAKKASIKDVAALAGVSPTTVSQVINKKNDHFPEETIERVMDAVRQLGYVPNQSAMDGYEKVS' A
#
# COMPACT_ATOMS: atom_id res chain seq x y z
N MET A 1 18.53 3.39 -14.49
CA MET A 1 17.16 2.84 -14.57
C MET A 1 16.43 3.22 -13.29
N ALA A 2 15.26 3.86 -13.38
CA ALA A 2 14.50 4.22 -12.18
C ALA A 2 13.97 2.95 -11.51
N LYS A 3 14.37 2.73 -10.25
CA LYS A 3 13.96 1.57 -9.47
C LYS A 3 12.44 1.68 -9.22
N LYS A 4 11.66 0.71 -9.70
CA LYS A 4 10.23 0.62 -9.37
C LYS A 4 10.09 0.58 -7.84
N ALA A 5 9.17 1.39 -7.30
CA ALA A 5 8.80 1.31 -5.91
C ALA A 5 8.41 -0.14 -5.55
N SER A 6 8.92 -0.60 -4.42
CA SER A 6 8.61 -1.93 -3.88
C SER A 6 7.76 -1.82 -2.63
N ILE A 7 7.13 -2.93 -2.24
CA ILE A 7 6.34 -2.99 -1.00
C ILE A 7 7.17 -2.64 0.25
N LYS A 8 8.49 -2.84 0.20
CA LYS A 8 9.41 -2.47 1.28
C LYS A 8 9.58 -0.96 1.38
N ASP A 9 9.61 -0.27 0.25
CA ASP A 9 9.73 1.19 0.22
C ASP A 9 8.43 1.82 0.75
N VAL A 10 7.27 1.26 0.37
CA VAL A 10 5.96 1.66 0.93
C VAL A 10 5.92 1.42 2.44
N ALA A 11 6.38 0.26 2.91
CA ALA A 11 6.41 -0.06 4.33
C ALA A 11 7.30 0.91 5.12
N ALA A 12 8.47 1.26 4.58
CA ALA A 12 9.38 2.21 5.19
C ALA A 12 8.77 3.62 5.27
N LEU A 13 8.15 4.09 4.18
CA LEU A 13 7.52 5.41 4.13
C LEU A 13 6.28 5.49 5.04
N ALA A 14 5.46 4.45 5.02
CA ALA A 14 4.28 4.34 5.86
C ALA A 14 4.62 4.04 7.32
N GLY A 15 5.87 3.69 7.67
CA GLY A 15 6.31 3.34 9.02
C GLY A 15 5.65 2.08 9.58
N VAL A 16 5.42 1.07 8.73
CA VAL A 16 4.79 -0.21 9.09
C VAL A 16 5.59 -1.38 8.53
N SER A 17 5.15 -2.62 8.82
CA SER A 17 5.79 -3.80 8.23
C SER A 17 5.35 -4.03 6.77
N PRO A 18 6.18 -4.64 5.92
CA PRO A 18 5.75 -5.07 4.57
C PRO A 18 4.52 -5.99 4.59
N THR A 19 4.37 -6.78 5.66
CA THR A 19 3.19 -7.64 5.88
C THR A 19 1.93 -6.80 6.13
N THR A 20 2.03 -5.69 6.86
CA THR A 20 0.93 -4.73 7.06
C THR A 20 0.50 -4.13 5.73
N VAL A 21 1.46 -3.67 4.92
CA VAL A 21 1.17 -3.13 3.57
C VAL A 21 0.47 -4.18 2.71
N SER A 22 0.95 -5.43 2.73
CA SER A 22 0.32 -6.54 2.02
C SER A 22 -1.12 -6.77 2.47
N GLN A 23 -1.38 -6.76 3.78
CA GLN A 23 -2.73 -6.93 4.33
C GLN A 23 -3.67 -5.78 3.93
N VAL A 24 -3.20 -4.53 3.99
CA VAL A 24 -3.97 -3.35 3.55
C VAL A 24 -4.31 -3.42 2.07
N ILE A 25 -3.34 -3.75 1.22
CA ILE A 25 -3.57 -3.87 -0.22
C ILE A 25 -4.50 -5.04 -0.55
N ASN A 26 -4.43 -6.14 0.20
CA ASN A 26 -5.31 -7.29 0.04
C ASN A 26 -6.68 -7.15 0.75
N LYS A 27 -7.06 -5.94 1.17
CA LYS A 27 -8.32 -5.66 1.92
C LYS A 27 -8.50 -6.51 3.19
N LYS A 28 -7.40 -6.97 3.79
CA LYS A 28 -7.39 -7.68 5.08
C LYS A 28 -6.99 -6.72 6.19
N ASN A 29 -7.58 -5.53 6.20
CA ASN A 29 -7.21 -4.43 7.09
C ASN A 29 -8.27 -4.04 8.10
N ASP A 30 -9.36 -4.80 8.22
CA ASP A 30 -10.47 -4.53 9.16
C ASP A 30 -10.03 -4.43 10.63
N HIS A 31 -8.86 -4.96 10.97
CA HIS A 31 -8.27 -4.94 12.31
C HIS A 31 -7.20 -3.86 12.51
N PHE A 32 -6.87 -3.08 11.48
CA PHE A 32 -5.94 -1.96 11.61
C PHE A 32 -6.70 -0.66 11.88
N PRO A 33 -6.12 0.26 12.67
CA PRO A 33 -6.65 1.62 12.78
C PRO A 33 -6.73 2.28 11.40
N GLU A 34 -7.75 3.10 11.19
CA GLU A 34 -7.94 3.87 9.96
C GLU A 34 -6.70 4.70 9.62
N GLU A 35 -6.07 5.32 10.62
CA GLU A 35 -4.79 6.05 10.48
C GLU A 35 -3.68 5.19 9.84
N THR A 36 -3.60 3.90 10.20
CA THR A 36 -2.61 2.98 9.62
C THR A 36 -2.91 2.70 8.16
N ILE A 37 -4.20 2.53 7.82
CA ILE A 37 -4.66 2.31 6.45
C ILE A 37 -4.35 3.55 5.60
N GLU A 38 -4.68 4.74 6.10
CA GLU A 38 -4.41 6.02 5.43
C GLU A 38 -2.92 6.22 5.16
N ARG A 39 -2.05 6.02 6.15
CA ARG A 39 -0.59 6.13 5.98
C ARG A 39 -0.05 5.19 4.91
N VAL A 40 -0.53 3.95 4.87
CA VAL A 40 -0.15 2.98 3.83
C VAL A 40 -0.64 3.44 2.46
N MET A 41 -1.91 3.84 2.36
CA MET A 41 -2.49 4.30 1.10
C MET A 41 -1.76 5.55 0.57
N ASP A 42 -1.42 6.49 1.44
CA ASP A 42 -0.68 7.68 1.08
C ASP A 42 0.74 7.35 0.60
N ALA A 43 1.45 6.47 1.31
CA ALA A 43 2.75 5.99 0.88
C ALA A 43 2.71 5.27 -0.48
N VAL A 44 1.67 4.48 -0.75
CA VAL A 44 1.44 3.83 -2.04
C VAL A 44 1.27 4.87 -3.15
N ARG A 45 0.46 5.91 -2.92
CA ARG A 45 0.25 7.01 -3.88
C ARG A 45 1.52 7.81 -4.12
N GLN A 46 2.23 8.21 -3.07
CA GLN A 46 3.47 8.98 -3.16
C GLN A 46 4.56 8.24 -3.94
N LEU A 47 4.67 6.92 -3.73
CA LEU A 47 5.69 6.10 -4.39
C LEU A 47 5.24 5.58 -5.77
N GLY A 48 3.98 5.79 -6.15
CA GLY A 48 3.41 5.20 -7.36
C GLY A 48 3.48 3.67 -7.36
N TYR A 49 3.36 3.04 -6.17
CA TYR A 49 3.42 1.60 -6.04
C TYR A 49 2.17 0.97 -6.66
N VAL A 50 2.34 0.21 -7.73
CA VAL A 50 1.26 -0.55 -8.35
C VAL A 50 1.46 -2.02 -7.99
N PRO A 51 0.62 -2.62 -7.14
CA PRO A 51 0.68 -4.05 -6.91
C PRO A 51 0.39 -4.79 -8.23
N ASN A 52 1.06 -5.93 -8.46
CA ASN A 52 0.80 -6.75 -9.64
C ASN A 52 -0.69 -7.07 -9.76
N GLN A 53 -1.20 -7.11 -11.01
CA GLN A 53 -2.61 -7.14 -11.44
C GLN A 53 -3.57 -8.09 -10.69
N SER A 54 -3.09 -9.02 -9.88
CA SER A 54 -3.90 -9.92 -9.05
C SER A 54 -4.48 -9.28 -7.78
N ALA A 55 -4.07 -8.07 -7.38
CA ALA A 55 -4.61 -7.34 -6.23
C ALA A 55 -5.42 -6.08 -6.62
N MET A 56 -5.71 -5.89 -7.91
CA MET A 56 -6.36 -4.68 -8.46
C MET A 56 -7.87 -4.58 -8.24
N ASP A 57 -8.49 -5.51 -7.51
CA ASP A 57 -9.95 -5.49 -7.29
C ASP A 57 -10.38 -4.48 -6.20
N GLY A 58 -9.44 -3.67 -5.68
CA GLY A 58 -9.68 -2.75 -4.56
C GLY A 58 -9.14 -1.34 -4.67
N TYR A 59 -8.34 -1.05 -5.70
CA TYR A 59 -7.77 0.27 -5.90
C TYR A 59 -8.65 1.01 -6.91
N GLU A 60 -9.89 1.30 -6.50
CA GLU A 60 -10.76 2.16 -7.29
C GLU A 60 -10.08 3.53 -7.35
N LYS A 61 -9.77 3.96 -8.57
CA LYS A 61 -9.17 5.26 -8.85
C LYS A 61 -10.09 6.31 -8.22
N VAL A 62 -9.62 6.95 -7.16
CA VAL A 62 -10.07 8.29 -6.80
C VAL A 62 -9.68 9.20 -7.97
N SER A 63 -10.65 9.40 -8.88
CA SER A 63 -10.74 10.54 -9.81
C SER A 63 -11.39 11.71 -9.11
#